data_AF-A0A317Z6S9-F1
#
_entry.id   AF-A0A317Z6S9-F1
#
_cell.length_a   1.000
_cell.length_b   1.000
_cell.length_c   1.000
_cell.angle_alpha   90.00
_cell.angle_beta   90.00
_cell.angle_gamma   90.00
#
_symmetry.space_group_name_H-M   'P 1'
#
loop_
_entity.id
_entity.type
_entity.pdbx_description
1 polymer ?
#
loop_
_entity_poly.entity_id
_entity_poly.type
_entity_poly.pdbx_seq_one_letter_code
_entity_poly.pdbx_strand_id
1 'polypeptide(L)' 'MFKLLQIRIEKNKLKLKLLKHANHCLERNNNPELLRAVAELLKKVN' A
#
# COMPACT_ATOMS: atom_id res chain seq x y z
N MET A 1 8.82 26.27 3.87
CA MET A 1 7.87 25.58 4.78
C MET A 1 6.63 25.04 4.05
N PHE A 2 5.89 25.86 3.28
CA PHE A 2 4.66 25.44 2.58
C PHE A 2 4.81 24.29 1.56
N LYS A 3 5.88 24.27 0.75
CA LYS A 3 6.14 23.19 -0.23
C LYS A 3 6.31 21.81 0.42
N LEU A 4 6.94 21.72 1.59
CA LEU A 4 7.14 20.44 2.30
C LEU A 4 5.81 19.87 2.81
N LEU A 5 4.90 20.74 3.27
CA LEU A 5 3.56 20.34 3.69
C LEU A 5 2.74 19.82 2.49
N GLN A 6 2.81 20.50 1.34
CA GLN A 6 2.15 20.02 0.11
C GLN A 6 2.69 18.66 -0.33
N ILE A 7 4.01 18.46 -0.34
CA ILE A 7 4.62 17.16 -0.66
C ILE A 7 4.15 16.07 0.31
N ARG A 8 4.05 16.38 1.61
CA ARG A 8 3.57 15.43 2.62
C ARG A 8 2.10 15.05 2.40
N ILE A 9 1.25 16.02 2.05
CA ILE A 9 -0.17 15.80 1.76
C ILE A 9 -0.33 14.93 0.51
N GLU A 10 0.38 15.26 -0.58
CA GLU A 10 0.32 14.48 -1.82
C GLU A 10 0.85 13.06 -1.63
N LYS A 11 1.94 12.88 -0.87
CA LYS A 11 2.46 11.56 -0.50
C LYS A 11 1.44 10.74 0.30
N ASN A 12 0.73 11.37 1.24
CA ASN A 12 -0.30 10.71 2.03
C ASN A 12 -1.52 10.32 1.17
N LYS A 13 -1.96 11.18 0.24
CA LYS A 13 -3.01 10.84 -0.72
C LYS A 13 -2.63 9.66 -1.60
N LEU A 14 -1.38 9.62 -2.08
CA LEU A 14 -0.87 8.52 -2.90
C LEU A 14 -0.86 7.21 -2.09
N LYS A 15 -0.38 7.25 -0.85
CA LYS A 15 -0.39 6.10 0.07
C LYS A 15 -1.80 5.58 0.31
N LEU A 16 -2.77 6.46 0.53
CA LEU A 16 -4.17 6.07 0.73
C LEU A 16 -4.78 5.43 -0.53
N LYS A 17 -4.48 5.95 -1.72
CA LYS A 17 -4.94 5.35 -2.98
C LYS A 17 -4.35 3.94 -3.19
N LEU A 18 -3.06 3.76 -2.91
CA LEU A 18 -2.40 2.46 -3.00
C LEU A 18 -3.01 1.45 -2.03
N LEU A 19 -3.27 1.86 -0.77
CA LEU A 19 -3.90 0.99 0.22
C LEU A 19 -5.32 0.60 -0.19
N LYS A 20 -6.12 1.54 -0.70
CA LYS A 20 -7.47 1.23 -1.22
C LYS A 20 -7.42 0.27 -2.41
N HIS A 21 -6.48 0.47 -3.32
CA HIS A 21 -6.32 -0.41 -4.48
C HIS A 21 -5.87 -1.82 -4.05
N ALA A 22 -4.90 -1.91 -3.14
CA ALA A 22 -4.49 -3.17 -2.55
C ALA A 22 -5.67 -3.86 -1.85
N ASN A 23 -6.43 -3.15 -1.01
CA ASN A 23 -7.60 -3.72 -0.33
C ASN A 23 -8.65 -4.22 -1.32
N HIS A 24 -8.98 -3.42 -2.33
CA HIS A 24 -9.91 -3.81 -3.39
C HIS A 24 -9.40 -5.02 -4.19
N CYS A 25 -8.09 -5.11 -4.47
CA CYS A 25 -7.49 -6.29 -5.09
C CYS A 25 -7.55 -7.51 -4.18
N LEU A 26 -7.38 -7.34 -2.86
CA LEU A 26 -7.53 -8.42 -1.89
C LEU A 26 -8.98 -8.91 -1.80
N GLU A 27 -9.94 -7.99 -1.74
CA GLU A 27 -11.38 -8.29 -1.72
C GLU A 27 -11.84 -8.97 -3.02
N ARG A 28 -11.38 -8.50 -4.18
CA ARG A 28 -11.80 -9.04 -5.48
C ARG A 28 -11.10 -10.32 -5.89
N ASN A 29 -9.79 -10.41 -5.69
CA ASN A 29 -9.03 -11.52 -6.23
C ASN A 29 -8.91 -12.68 -5.25
N ASN A 30 -9.28 -12.50 -3.97
CA ASN A 30 -9.21 -13.49 -2.88
C ASN A 30 -8.09 -14.51 -3.12
N ASN A 31 -6.90 -14.02 -3.46
CA ASN A 31 -5.82 -14.83 -4.00
C ASN A 31 -4.84 -15.06 -2.85
N PRO A 32 -4.98 -16.19 -2.13
CA PRO A 32 -4.17 -16.49 -0.96
C PRO A 32 -2.68 -16.57 -1.30
N GLU A 33 -2.33 -16.85 -2.56
CA GLU A 33 -0.94 -16.94 -3.02
C GLU A 33 -0.28 -15.56 -3.08
N LEU A 34 -1.01 -14.53 -3.52
CA LEU A 34 -0.52 -13.15 -3.51
C LEU A 34 -0.33 -12.65 -2.07
N LEU A 35 -1.29 -12.91 -1.20
CA LEU A 35 -1.19 -12.59 0.23
C LEU A 35 0.01 -13.28 0.89
N ARG A 36 0.23 -14.55 0.56
CA ARG A 36 1.37 -15.34 1.04
C ARG A 36 2.70 -14.78 0.55
N ALA A 37 2.80 -14.44 -0.73
CA ALA A 37 4.00 -13.83 -1.30
C ALA A 37 4.34 -12.47 -0.68
N VAL A 38 3.33 -11.63 -0.44
CA VAL A 38 3.50 -10.33 0.24
C VAL A 38 3.95 -10.53 1.69
N ALA A 39 3.36 -11.48 2.41
CA ALA A 39 3.73 -11.79 3.80
C ALA A 39 5.17 -12.31 3.93
N GLU A 40 5.61 -13.19 3.02
CA GLU A 40 7.00 -13.66 3.00
C GLU A 40 8.01 -12.55 2.68
N LEU A 41 7.64 -11.63 1.77
CA LEU A 41 8.49 -10.49 1.45
C LEU A 41 8.65 -9.56 2.66
N LEU A 42 7.56 -9.26 3.38
CA LEU A 42 7.61 -8.45 4.60
C LEU A 42 8.46 -9.08 5.71
N LYS A 43 8.45 -10.41 5.85
CA LYS A 43 9.32 -11.13 6.78
C LYS A 43 10.81 -11.03 6.47
N LYS A 44 11.20 -10.79 5.22
CA LYS A 44 12.62 -10.67 4.82
C LYS A 44 13.16 -9.25 4.98
N VAL A 45 12.28 -8.26 4.96
CA VAL A 45 12.64 -6.83 5.11
C VAL A 45 12.77 -6.43 6.58
N ASN A 46 12.19 -7.21 7.49
CA ASN A 46 12.26 -7.04 8.94
C ASN A 46 13.14 -8.11 9.58
#